data_AF-A0A5N6PAR9-F1
#
_entry.id   AF-A0A5N6PAR9-F1
#
_cell.length_a   1.000
_cell.length_b   1.000
_cell.length_c   1.000
_cell.angle_alpha   90.00
_cell.angle_beta   90.00
_cell.angle_gamma   90.00
#
_symmetry.space_group_name_H-M   'P 1'
#
loop_
_entity.id
_entity.type
_entity.pdbx_description
1 polymer ?
#
loop_
_entity_poly.entity_id
_entity_poly.type
_entity_poly.pdbx_seq_one_letter_code
_entity_poly.pdbx_strand_id
1 'polypeptide(L)'
;MASQQEGRKVSDKISDEEKKNLDQRAAQGETVVPGGTRGKTLEAQERLAEGRSKGGQTRKEQLGTEGYQEMGKKGGRSTGAGGKEEEEE
;
A
#
# COMPACT_ATOMS: atom_id res chain seq x y z
N MET A 1 22.03 -9.36 -6.75
CA MET A 1 21.83 -9.87 -5.37
C MET A 1 20.66 -9.12 -4.75
N ALA A 2 19.45 -9.68 -4.80
CA ALA A 2 18.33 -9.13 -4.06
C ALA A 2 18.57 -9.44 -2.57
N SER A 3 18.99 -8.44 -1.80
CA SER A 3 19.06 -8.55 -0.35
C SER A 3 17.63 -8.76 0.14
N GLN A 4 17.29 -10.00 0.45
CA GLN A 4 16.10 -10.33 1.24
C GLN A 4 16.36 -9.78 2.65
N GLN A 5 16.11 -8.48 2.83
CA GLN A 5 15.75 -7.99 4.15
C GLN A 5 14.36 -8.55 4.41
N GLU A 6 14.29 -9.74 5.00
CA GLU A 6 13.10 -10.16 5.72
C GLU A 6 12.91 -9.11 6.82
N GLY A 7 12.08 -8.11 6.54
CA GLY A 7 11.71 -7.10 7.52
C GLY A 7 11.07 -7.85 8.69
N ARG A 8 11.76 -7.89 9.83
CA ARG A 8 11.23 -8.49 11.07
C ARG A 8 9.79 -8.02 11.25
N LYS A 9 8.85 -8.97 11.26
CA LYS A 9 7.42 -8.66 11.34
C LYS A 9 7.15 -7.99 12.69
N VAL A 10 6.13 -7.14 12.75
CA VAL A 10 5.67 -6.56 14.01
C VAL A 10 5.24 -7.68 14.95
N SER A 11 4.59 -8.72 14.41
CA SER A 11 4.26 -9.95 15.13
C SER A 11 5.48 -10.66 15.73
N ASP A 12 6.70 -10.51 15.23
CA ASP A 12 7.88 -11.15 15.82
C ASP A 12 8.41 -10.40 17.07
N LYS A 13 8.00 -9.13 17.27
CA LYS A 13 8.58 -8.23 18.28
C LYS A 13 7.70 -7.99 19.50
N ILE A 14 6.45 -8.43 19.46
CA ILE A 14 5.46 -8.17 20.48
C ILE A 14 5.11 -9.44 21.25
N SER A 15 4.67 -9.27 22.49
CA SER A 15 4.22 -10.37 23.36
C SER A 15 2.98 -11.07 22.77
N ASP A 16 2.76 -12.33 23.13
CA ASP A 16 1.55 -13.07 22.78
C ASP A 16 0.28 -12.42 23.33
N GLU A 17 0.37 -11.70 24.45
CA GLU A 17 -0.76 -10.94 25.00
C GLU A 17 -1.09 -9.72 24.14
N GLU A 18 -0.07 -8.99 23.70
CA GLU A 18 -0.22 -7.85 22.79
C GLU A 18 -0.75 -8.30 21.42
N LYS A 19 -0.28 -9.43 20.90
CA LYS A 19 -0.83 -10.06 19.68
C LYS A 19 -2.33 -10.30 19.81
N LYS A 20 -2.76 -10.91 20.91
CA LYS A 20 -4.18 -11.19 21.15
C LYS A 20 -5.01 -9.91 21.22
N ASN A 21 -4.49 -8.85 21.86
CA ASN A 21 -5.16 -7.56 21.90
C ASN A 21 -5.31 -6.96 20.49
N LEU A 22 -4.24 -6.99 19.70
CA LEU A 22 -4.26 -6.50 18.32
C LEU A 22 -5.16 -7.34 17.40
N ASP A 23 -5.21 -8.65 17.62
CA ASP A 23 -6.12 -9.54 16.90
C ASP A 23 -7.59 -9.24 17.21
N GLN A 24 -7.93 -8.96 18.47
CA GLN A 24 -9.29 -8.56 18.85
C GLN A 24 -9.70 -7.25 18.15
N ARG A 25 -8.80 -6.27 18.13
CA ARG A 25 -9.00 -4.99 17.43
C ARG A 25 -9.14 -5.19 15.92
N ALA A 26 -8.26 -5.98 15.31
CA ALA A 26 -8.34 -6.34 13.90
C ALA A 26 -9.64 -7.07 13.54
N ALA A 27 -10.11 -7.96 14.41
CA ALA A 27 -11.36 -8.70 14.24
C ALA A 27 -12.60 -7.79 14.31
N GLN A 28 -12.54 -6.70 15.10
CA GLN A 28 -13.54 -5.64 15.12
C GLN A 28 -13.50 -4.72 13.89
N GLY A 29 -12.56 -4.96 12.96
CA GLY A 29 -12.39 -4.17 11.74
C GLY A 29 -11.46 -2.97 11.89
N GLU A 30 -10.79 -2.82 13.04
CA GLU A 30 -9.79 -1.77 13.23
C GLU A 30 -8.56 -2.03 12.35
N THR A 31 -7.93 -0.96 11.87
CA THR A 31 -6.65 -1.05 11.17
C THR A 31 -5.53 -0.99 12.19
N VAL A 32 -4.91 -2.14 12.47
CA VAL A 32 -3.74 -2.26 13.36
C VAL A 32 -2.42 -2.26 12.60
N VAL A 33 -2.44 -2.53 11.28
CA VAL A 33 -1.28 -2.36 10.39
C VAL A 33 -1.65 -1.43 9.22
N PRO A 34 -0.95 -0.30 9.03
CA PRO A 34 -1.17 0.60 7.90
C PRO A 34 -1.04 -0.12 6.56
N GLY A 35 -2.00 0.11 5.67
CA GLY A 35 -2.05 -0.60 4.39
C GLY A 35 -2.44 -2.07 4.51
N GLY A 36 -2.76 -2.58 5.70
CA GLY A 36 -3.20 -3.95 5.97
C GLY A 36 -4.72 -4.10 6.16
N THR A 37 -5.49 -3.03 6.02
CA THR A 37 -6.93 -3.03 6.29
C THR A 37 -7.66 -4.14 5.51
N ARG A 38 -8.55 -4.85 6.23
CA ARG A 38 -9.35 -6.06 5.89
C ARG A 38 -8.89 -7.39 6.49
N GLY A 39 -7.67 -7.50 7.01
CA GLY A 39 -7.26 -8.67 7.79
C GLY A 39 -7.92 -8.69 9.18
N LYS A 40 -8.44 -9.85 9.62
CA LYS A 40 -9.08 -10.01 10.94
C LYS A 40 -8.10 -10.33 12.08
N THR A 41 -6.80 -10.40 11.78
CA THR A 41 -5.71 -10.62 12.72
C THR A 41 -4.55 -9.71 12.36
N LEU A 42 -3.66 -9.44 13.31
CA LEU A 42 -2.42 -8.70 13.11
C LEU A 42 -1.64 -9.28 11.92
N GLU A 43 -1.38 -10.59 11.95
CA GLU A 43 -0.63 -11.26 10.89
C GLU A 43 -1.31 -11.14 9.52
N ALA A 44 -2.65 -11.24 9.46
CA ALA A 44 -3.37 -11.07 8.21
C ALA A 44 -3.22 -9.64 7.67
N GLN A 45 -3.27 -8.63 8.54
CA GLN A 45 -3.05 -7.25 8.12
C GLN A 45 -1.60 -7.01 7.69
N GLU A 46 -0.61 -7.59 8.36
CA GLU A 46 0.81 -7.53 7.94
C GLU A 46 1.00 -8.09 6.53
N ARG A 47 0.47 -9.29 6.26
CA ARG A 47 0.57 -9.93 4.94
C ARG A 47 -0.09 -9.09 3.85
N LEU A 48 -1.23 -8.47 4.14
CA LEU A 48 -1.91 -7.57 3.20
C LEU A 48 -1.10 -6.31 2.93
N ALA A 49 -0.54 -5.69 3.97
CA ALA A 49 0.30 -4.50 3.84
C ALA A 49 1.56 -4.80 3.02
N GLU A 50 2.22 -5.92 3.31
CA GLU A 50 3.39 -6.39 2.57
C GLU A 50 3.05 -6.64 1.09
N GLY A 51 1.96 -7.36 0.82
CA GLY A 51 1.52 -7.66 -0.55
C GLY A 51 1.19 -6.40 -1.35
N ARG A 52 0.52 -5.41 -0.73
CA ARG A 52 0.21 -4.13 -1.38
C ARG A 52 1.47 -3.31 -1.64
N SER A 53 2.40 -3.28 -0.70
CA SER A 53 3.69 -2.60 -0.88
C SER A 53 4.47 -3.21 -2.04
N LYS A 54 4.63 -4.54 -2.05
CA LYS A 54 5.30 -5.27 -3.13
C LYS A 54 4.64 -5.02 -4.48
N GLY A 55 3.30 -5.14 -4.56
CA GLY A 55 2.56 -4.86 -5.80
C GLY A 55 2.74 -3.43 -6.29
N GLY A 56 2.78 -2.44 -5.37
CA GLY A 56 3.05 -1.04 -5.70
C GLY A 56 4.46 -0.82 -6.24
N GLN A 57 5.48 -1.46 -5.65
CA GLN A 57 6.85 -1.39 -6.17
C GLN A 57 6.96 -2.03 -7.57
N THR A 58 6.36 -3.21 -7.78
CA THR A 58 6.34 -3.84 -9.11
C THR A 58 5.66 -2.93 -10.14
N ARG A 59 4.52 -2.31 -9.78
CA ARG A 59 3.84 -1.36 -10.67
C ARG A 59 4.71 -0.13 -10.96
N LYS A 60 5.45 0.36 -9.97
CA LYS A 60 6.39 1.48 -10.11
C LYS A 60 7.54 1.14 -11.06
N GLU A 61 8.12 -0.05 -10.94
CA GLU A 61 9.17 -0.52 -11.84
C GLU A 61 8.68 -0.67 -13.28
N GLN A 62 7.47 -1.20 -13.48
CA GLN A 62 6.88 -1.38 -14.82
C GLN A 62 6.56 -0.06 -15.54
N LEU A 63 6.06 0.94 -14.81
CA LEU A 63 5.64 2.22 -15.40
C LEU A 63 6.77 3.26 -15.47
N GLY A 64 7.70 3.20 -14.53
CA GLY A 64 8.68 4.27 -14.33
C GLY A 64 8.03 5.62 -14.05
N THR A 65 8.82 6.69 -14.17
CA THR A 65 8.36 8.06 -13.93
C THR A 65 7.39 8.53 -15.02
N GLU A 66 7.69 8.24 -16.29
CA GLU A 66 6.90 8.69 -17.44
C GLU A 66 5.48 8.11 -17.41
N GLY A 67 5.34 6.82 -17.11
CA GLY A 67 4.04 6.17 -17.02
C GLY A 67 3.14 6.77 -15.94
N TYR A 68 3.70 7.23 -14.82
CA TYR A 68 2.92 7.96 -13.80
C TYR A 68 2.59 9.40 -14.23
N GLN A 69 3.49 10.08 -14.95
CA GLN A 69 3.23 11.43 -15.48
C GLN A 69 2.06 11.42 -16.47
N GLU A 70 2.06 10.48 -17.42
CA GLU A 70 0.97 10.35 -18.40
C GLU A 70 -0.37 10.04 -17.71
N MET A 71 -0.37 9.12 -16.75
CA MET A 71 -1.56 8.76 -15.99
C MET A 71 -2.09 9.92 -15.15
N GLY A 72 -1.19 10.71 -14.55
CA GLY A 72 -1.53 11.94 -13.83
C GLY A 72 -2.15 12.98 -14.75
N LYS A 73 -1.55 13.23 -15.93
CA LYS A 73 -2.12 14.13 -16.97
C LYS A 73 -3.51 13.67 -17.38
N LYS A 74 -3.70 12.38 -17.67
CA LYS A 74 -5.00 11.82 -18.06
C LYS A 74 -6.04 11.92 -16.95
N GLY A 75 -5.66 11.60 -15.71
CA GLY A 75 -6.54 11.72 -14.54
C GLY A 75 -6.99 13.16 -14.30
N GLY A 76 -6.06 14.12 -14.36
CA GLY A 76 -6.37 15.56 -14.23
C GLY A 76 -7.27 16.10 -15.35
N ARG A 77 -7.16 15.56 -16.57
CA ARG A 77 -8.08 15.90 -17.68
C ARG A 77 -9.48 15.33 -17.47
N SER A 78 -9.61 14.16 -16.84
CA SER A 78 -10.91 13.53 -16.55
C SER A 78 -11.64 14.13 -15.35
N THR A 79 -10.91 14.69 -14.38
CA THR A 79 -11.47 15.37 -13.21
C THR A 79 -11.32 16.88 -13.40
N GLY A 80 -12.22 17.47 -14.19
CA GLY A 80 -12.15 18.84 -14.67
C GLY A 80 -11.98 19.92 -13.58
N ALA A 81 -10.72 20.24 -13.29
CA ALA A 81 -10.29 21.51 -12.72
C ALA A 81 -8.86 21.81 -13.22
N GLY A 82 -8.75 22.47 -14.39
CA GLY A 82 -7.57 23.27 -14.73
C GLY A 82 -6.66 22.84 -15.88
N GLY A 83 -7.06 21.92 -16.76
CA GLY A 83 -6.34 21.70 -18.01
C GLY A 83 -6.76 22.73 -19.06
N LYS A 84 -6.08 23.89 -19.11
CA LYS A 84 -6.13 24.72 -20.32
C LYS A 84 -5.69 23.85 -21.49
N GLU A 85 -6.52 23.86 -22.53
CA GLU A 85 -6.25 23.27 -23.82
C GLU A 85 -4.95 23.90 -24.35
N GLU A 86 -3.89 23.11 -24.45
CA GLU A 86 -2.81 23.41 -25.38
C GLU A 86 -3.29 22.90 -26.75
N GLU A 87 -4.04 23.75 -27.44
CA GLU A 87 -3.99 23.80 -28.89
C GLU A 87 -2.61 24.35 -29.26
N GLU A 88 -1.77 23.53 -29.91
CA GLU A 88 -0.76 24.04 -30.82
C GLU A 88 -0.84 23.29 -32.15
N GLU A 89 -0.76 24.12 -33.19
CA GLU A 89 -0.85 23.90 -34.64
C GLU A 89 0.31 23.07 -35.22
#